data_AF-A0A5Q4EQS6-F1
#
_entry.id   AF-A0A5Q4EQS6-F1
#
_cell.length_a   1.000
_cell.length_b   1.000
_cell.length_c   1.000
_cell.angle_alpha   90.00
_cell.angle_beta   90.00
_cell.angle_gamma   90.00
#
_symmetry.space_group_name_H-M   'P 1'
#
loop_
_entity.id
_entity.type
_entity.pdbx_description
1 polymer ?
#
loop_
_entity_poly.entity_id
_entity_poly.type
_entity_poly.pdbx_seq_one_letter_code
_entity_poly.pdbx_strand_id
1 'polypeptide(L)' 'MDLALATGIFESRNFLFLIGGVIALVWIVAASLETIISTRSRERTKREVAAYVAEGSIKPEDAVRILNTEHKKISDYL' A
#
# COMPACT_ATOMS: atom_id res chain seq x y z
N MET A 1 -49.78 -6.50 3.74
CA MET A 1 -48.85 -5.58 3.03
C MET A 1 -47.57 -5.36 3.84
N ASP A 2 -47.58 -5.61 5.16
CA ASP A 2 -46.43 -5.40 6.06
C ASP A 2 -45.33 -6.46 5.97
N LEU A 3 -45.66 -7.72 5.66
CA LEU A 3 -44.67 -8.82 5.61
C LEU A 3 -43.69 -8.71 4.43
N ALA A 4 -44.18 -8.26 3.26
CA ALA A 4 -43.34 -8.08 2.05
C ALA A 4 -42.40 -6.87 2.17
N LEU A 5 -42.83 -5.83 2.89
CA LEU A 5 -42.00 -4.66 3.17
C LEU A 5 -40.86 -5.01 4.14
N ALA A 6 -41.16 -5.82 5.18
CA ALA A 6 -40.16 -6.31 6.11
C ALA A 6 -39.10 -7.17 5.40
N THR A 7 -39.50 -8.18 4.62
CA THR A 7 -38.54 -9.06 3.91
C THR A 7 -37.68 -8.31 2.90
N GLY A 8 -38.23 -7.35 2.15
CA GLY A 8 -37.46 -6.52 1.21
C GLY A 8 -36.42 -5.61 1.89
N ILE A 9 -36.72 -5.09 3.08
CA ILE A 9 -35.76 -4.31 3.88
C ILE A 9 -34.64 -5.20 4.45
N PHE A 10 -34.94 -6.44 4.84
CA PHE A 10 -33.92 -7.39 5.31
C PHE A 10 -32.95 -7.78 4.19
N GLU A 11 -33.45 -8.09 2.99
CA GLU A 11 -32.60 -8.41 1.83
C GLU A 11 -31.68 -7.24 1.43
N SER A 12 -32.23 -6.03 1.35
CA SER A 12 -31.43 -4.84 0.99
C SER A 12 -30.37 -4.47 2.03
N ARG A 13 -30.68 -4.61 3.33
CA ARG A 13 -29.68 -4.42 4.40
C ARG A 13 -28.57 -5.47 4.32
N ASN A 14 -28.91 -6.74 4.15
CA ASN A 14 -27.93 -7.83 4.06
C ASN A 14 -27.00 -7.66 2.84
N PHE A 15 -27.55 -7.20 1.71
CA PHE A 15 -26.79 -6.92 0.49
C PHE A 15 -25.74 -5.81 0.69
N LEU A 16 -26.10 -4.71 1.39
CA LEU A 16 -25.16 -3.64 1.70
C LEU A 16 -24.01 -4.10 2.61
N PHE A 17 -24.29 -4.93 3.62
CA PHE A 17 -23.25 -5.50 4.48
C PHE A 17 -22.33 -6.46 3.72
N LEU A 18 -22.87 -7.24 2.78
CA LEU A 18 -22.08 -8.14 1.95
C LEU A 18 -21.13 -7.37 1.03
N ILE A 19 -21.62 -6.34 0.33
CA ILE A 19 -20.79 -5.48 -0.51
C ILE A 19 -19.73 -4.75 0.33
N GLY A 20 -20.15 -4.13 1.43
CA GLY A 20 -19.24 -3.42 2.34
C GLY A 20 -18.15 -4.34 2.89
N GLY A 21 -18.52 -5.57 3.26
CA GLY A 21 -17.60 -6.58 3.75
C GLY A 21 -16.56 -7.00 2.71
N VAL A 22 -16.97 -7.20 1.45
CA VAL A 22 -16.05 -7.54 0.36
C VAL A 22 -15.08 -6.40 0.08
N ILE A 23 -15.56 -5.16 0.01
CA ILE A 23 -14.71 -3.99 -0.22
C ILE A 23 -13.69 -3.84 0.92
N ALA A 24 -14.14 -3.97 2.18
CA ALA A 24 -13.26 -3.89 3.34
C ALA A 24 -12.20 -4.98 3.32
N LEU A 25 -12.57 -6.21 2.97
CA LEU A 25 -11.64 -7.33 2.88
C LEU A 25 -10.58 -7.10 1.80
N VAL A 26 -11.00 -6.66 0.61
CA VAL A 26 -10.07 -6.32 -0.48
C VAL A 26 -9.12 -5.21 -0.05
N TRP A 27 -9.63 -4.17 0.61
CA TRP A 27 -8.81 -3.06 1.11
C TRP A 27 -7.74 -3.54 2.11
N ILE A 28 -8.12 -4.38 3.08
CA ILE A 28 -7.19 -4.90 4.09
C ILE A 28 -6.07 -5.72 3.43
N VAL A 29 -6.41 -6.56 2.45
CA VAL A 29 -5.42 -7.35 1.71
C VAL A 29 -4.49 -6.44 0.92
N ALA A 30 -5.04 -5.45 0.20
CA ALA A 30 -4.24 -4.50 -0.56
C ALA A 30 -3.27 -3.70 0.33
N ALA A 31 -3.74 -3.16 1.45
CA ALA A 31 -2.91 -2.42 2.41
C ALA A 31 -1.81 -3.28 3.03
N SER A 32 -2.12 -4.56 3.31
CA SER A 32 -1.14 -5.52 3.82
C SER A 32 -0.05 -5.81 2.78
N LEU A 33 -0.43 -6.02 1.52
CA LEU A 33 0.51 -6.24 0.42
C LEU A 33 1.40 -5.02 0.16
N GLU A 34 0.84 -3.82 0.16
CA GLU A 34 1.59 -2.57 0.00
C GLU A 34 2.69 -2.44 1.06
N THR A 35 2.37 -2.75 2.31
CA THR A 35 3.34 -2.71 3.42
C THR A 35 4.47 -3.71 3.23
N ILE A 36 4.15 -4.94 2.80
CA ILE A 36 5.15 -5.98 2.55
C ILE A 36 6.06 -5.61 1.37
N ILE A 37 5.47 -5.18 0.27
CA ILE A 37 6.20 -4.83 -0.96
C ILE A 37 7.10 -3.62 -0.71
N SER A 38 6.60 -2.57 -0.07
CA SER A 38 7.41 -1.38 0.25
C SER A 38 8.58 -1.72 1.17
N THR A 39 8.36 -2.54 2.19
CA THR A 39 9.43 -2.98 3.10
C THR A 39 10.50 -3.77 2.35
N ARG A 40 10.10 -4.76 1.54
CA ARG A 40 11.03 -5.56 0.72
C ARG A 40 11.78 -4.73 -0.30
N SER A 41 11.11 -3.77 -0.95
CA SER A 41 11.73 -2.87 -1.92
C SER A 41 12.81 -2.03 -1.24
N ARG A 42 12.55 -1.46 -0.06
CA ARG A 42 13.54 -0.68 0.71
C ARG A 42 14.75 -1.53 1.13
N GLU A 43 14.51 -2.76 1.60
CA GLU A 43 15.61 -3.67 1.93
C GLU A 43 16.45 -4.05 0.71
N ARG A 44 15.79 -4.33 -0.42
CA ARG A 44 16.46 -4.66 -1.68
C ARG A 44 17.31 -3.48 -2.16
N THR A 45 16.76 -2.27 -2.20
CA THR A 45 17.51 -1.07 -2.59
C THR A 45 18.71 -0.84 -1.68
N LYS A 46 18.59 -1.03 -0.36
CA LYS A 46 19.73 -0.93 0.57
C LYS A 46 20.85 -1.91 0.24
N ARG A 47 20.51 -3.15 -0.12
CA ARG A 47 21.49 -4.18 -0.50
C ARG A 47 22.16 -3.86 -1.84
N GLU A 48 21.38 -3.42 -2.82
CA GLU A 48 21.90 -3.03 -4.15
C GLU A 48 22.83 -1.83 -4.05
N VAL A 49 22.44 -0.79 -3.31
CA VAL A 49 23.30 0.38 -3.06
C VAL A 49 24.59 -0.01 -2.33
N ALA A 50 24.53 -0.91 -1.34
CA ALA A 50 25.73 -1.40 -0.67
C ALA A 50 26.68 -2.16 -1.62
N ALA A 51 26.13 -2.97 -2.54
CA ALA A 51 26.92 -3.65 -3.56
C ALA A 51 27.59 -2.64 -4.50
N TYR A 52 26.87 -1.62 -4.98
CA TYR A 52 27.42 -0.57 -5.84
C TYR A 52 28.52 0.25 -5.16
N VAL A 53 28.41 0.49 -3.85
CA VAL A 53 29.49 1.13 -3.08
C VAL A 53 30.70 0.21 -2.97
N ALA A 54 30.50 -1.09 -2.72
CA ALA A 54 31.58 -2.07 -2.64
C ALA A 54 32.30 -2.28 -4.00
N GLU A 55 31.56 -2.21 -5.10
CA GLU A 55 32.09 -2.23 -6.46
C GLU A 55 32.77 -0.91 -6.86
N GLY A 56 32.54 0.16 -6.10
CA GLY A 56 33.07 1.50 -6.36
C GLY A 56 32.35 2.26 -7.48
N SER A 57 31.20 1.76 -7.96
CA SER A 57 30.39 2.43 -8.99
C SER A 57 29.56 3.60 -8.43
N ILE A 58 29.33 3.62 -7.11
CA ILE A 58 28.70 4.73 -6.39
C ILE A 58 29.62 5.16 -5.24
N LYS A 59 29.80 6.47 -5.05
CA LYS A 59 30.53 7.00 -3.89
C LYS A 59 29.72 6.85 -2.61
N PRO A 60 30.36 6.57 -1.45
CA PRO A 60 29.66 6.44 -0.17
C PRO A 60 28.76 7.64 0.17
N GLU A 61 29.21 8.86 -0.14
CA GLU A 61 28.45 10.08 0.16
C GLU A 61 27.15 10.17 -0.67
N ASP A 62 27.21 9.74 -1.92
CA ASP A 62 26.07 9.71 -2.83
C ASP A 62 25.09 8.59 -2.46
N ALA A 63 25.61 7.44 -2.00
CA ALA A 63 24.77 6.36 -1.46
C ALA A 63 23.94 6.82 -0.24
N VAL A 64 24.53 7.61 0.67
CA VAL A 64 23.80 8.20 1.80
C VAL A 64 22.69 9.14 1.32
N ARG A 65 22.94 9.94 0.28
CA ARG A 65 21.92 10.84 -0.30
C ARG A 65 20.77 10.05 -0.94
N ILE A 66 21.08 8.99 -1.69
CA ILE A 66 20.09 8.11 -2.33
C ILE A 66 19.20 7.44 -1.26
N LEU A 67 19.80 6.90 -0.20
CA LEU A 67 19.07 6.20 0.87
C LEU A 67 18.22 7.14 1.73
N ASN A 68 18.62 8.42 1.83
CA ASN A 68 17.90 9.45 2.59
C ASN A 68 16.96 10.30 1.72
N THR A 69 16.79 9.96 0.44
CA THR A 69 15.85 10.69 -0.41
C THR A 69 14.43 10.32 0.02
N GLU A 70 13.71 11.28 0.60
CA GLU A 70 12.26 11.16 0.77
C GLU A 70 11.59 11.37 -0.59
N HIS A 71 10.63 10.52 -0.91
CA HIS A 71 9.84 10.65 -2.13
C HIS A 71 9.02 11.94 -2.01
N LYS A 72 9.53 13.03 -2.58
CA LYS A 72 8.85 14.32 -2.65
C LYS A 72 7.46 14.09 -3.22
N LYS A 73 6.41 14.44 -2.48
CA LYS A 73 5.05 14.22 -2.96
C LYS A 73 4.77 15.20 -4.09
N ILE A 74 3.93 14.83 -5.05
CA ILE A 74 3.53 15.73 -6.15
C ILE A 74 2.89 17.02 -5.59
N SER A 75 2.35 16.98 -4.36
CA SER A 75 1.89 18.16 -3.61
C SER A 75 2.96 19.22 -3.35
N ASP A 76 4.25 18.89 -3.44
CA ASP A 76 5.33 19.81 -3.09
C ASP A 76 5.76 20.69 -4.30
N TYR A 77 5.07 20.56 -5.44
CA TYR A 77 5.28 21.31 -6.68
C TYR A 77 4.05 22.12 -7.12
N LEU A 78 2.93 22.01 -6.40
CA LEU A 78 1.68 22.74 -6.64
C LEU A 78 1.46 23.75 -5.51
#